data_AF-A0A965G5R7-F1
#
_entry.id   AF-A0A965G5R7-F1
#
_cell.length_a   1.000
_cell.length_b   1.000
_cell.length_c   1.000
_cell.angle_alpha   90.00
_cell.angle_beta   90.00
_cell.angle_gamma   90.00
#
_symmetry.space_group_name_H-M   'P 1'
#
loop_
_entity.id
_entity.type
_entity.pdbx_description
1 polymer ?
#
loop_
_entity_poly.entity_id
_entity_poly.type
_entity_poly.pdbx_seq_one_letter_code
_entity_poly.pdbx_strand_id
1 'polypeptide(L)'
;MLRKLTLKNCGFDVATIKLALEGKRSVELVKIAGVTTKAQPGQTDKGEYLKLIGEFRAVNLISGEVFESGVCLLPNFISDRIAGALNVSEQVEFALAIGAKANPGSVTGYEFTCTPLVEAQPSDRMAGLLEACGMNGLLALDHAKKAA
;
A
#
# COMPACT_ATOMS: atom_id res chain seq x y z
N MET A 1 -15.65 7.39 0.25
CA MET A 1 -14.42 6.79 0.80
C MET A 1 -14.72 5.35 1.24
N LEU A 2 -13.89 4.38 0.88
CA LEU A 2 -14.11 2.98 1.26
C LEU A 2 -13.75 2.76 2.74
N ARG A 3 -14.48 1.87 3.42
CA ARG A 3 -14.18 1.50 4.83
C ARG A 3 -12.87 0.73 4.97
N LYS A 4 -12.54 -0.08 3.97
CA LYS A 4 -11.31 -0.86 3.87
C LYS A 4 -10.98 -1.14 2.41
N LEU A 5 -9.70 -1.13 2.09
CA LEU A 5 -9.16 -1.49 0.80
C LEU A 5 -8.85 -2.98 0.81
N THR A 6 -9.55 -3.71 -0.03
CA THR A 6 -9.37 -5.16 -0.26
C THR A 6 -9.51 -5.40 -1.75
N LEU A 7 -8.93 -6.49 -2.27
CA LEU A 7 -9.09 -6.86 -3.69
C LEU A 7 -10.57 -6.91 -4.11
N LYS A 8 -11.41 -7.50 -3.26
CA LYS A 8 -12.87 -7.56 -3.49
C LYS A 8 -13.49 -6.16 -3.57
N ASN A 9 -13.13 -5.26 -2.66
CA ASN A 9 -13.66 -3.88 -2.65
C ASN A 9 -13.13 -3.03 -3.81
N CYS A 10 -12.02 -3.43 -4.44
CA CYS A 10 -11.50 -2.81 -5.66
C CYS A 10 -12.11 -3.41 -6.93
N GLY A 11 -13.14 -4.27 -6.82
CA GLY A 11 -13.84 -4.87 -7.96
C GLY A 11 -13.32 -6.24 -8.40
N PHE A 12 -12.42 -6.87 -7.64
CA PHE A 12 -11.87 -8.19 -8.00
C PHE A 12 -12.49 -9.31 -7.17
N ASP A 13 -13.58 -9.89 -7.68
CA ASP A 13 -14.10 -11.17 -7.25
C ASP A 13 -13.54 -12.34 -8.10
N VAL A 14 -13.86 -13.57 -7.70
CA VAL A 14 -13.34 -14.80 -8.35
C VAL A 14 -13.72 -14.86 -9.84
N ALA A 15 -14.93 -14.46 -10.22
CA ALA A 15 -15.37 -14.49 -11.60
C ALA A 15 -14.63 -13.44 -12.43
N THR A 16 -14.51 -12.22 -11.90
CA THR A 16 -13.78 -11.13 -12.56
C THR A 16 -12.30 -11.47 -12.77
N ILE A 17 -11.65 -12.10 -11.78
CA ILE A 17 -10.25 -12.54 -11.91
C ILE A 17 -10.09 -13.64 -12.95
N LYS A 18 -11.01 -14.63 -12.98
CA LYS A 18 -10.99 -15.70 -13.99
C LYS A 18 -11.18 -15.14 -15.40
N LEU A 19 -12.09 -14.19 -15.57
CA LEU A 19 -12.30 -13.50 -16.85
C LEU A 19 -11.04 -12.71 -17.25
N ALA A 20 -10.41 -12.00 -16.32
CA ALA A 20 -9.17 -11.26 -16.58
C ALA A 20 -7.99 -12.17 -16.97
N LEU A 21 -8.01 -13.42 -16.51
CA LEU A 21 -7.03 -14.47 -16.82
C LEU A 21 -7.38 -15.28 -18.08
N GLU A 22 -8.57 -15.12 -18.66
CA GLU A 22 -8.98 -15.92 -19.81
C GLU A 22 -8.03 -15.69 -21.00
N GLY A 23 -7.43 -16.78 -21.49
CA GLY A 23 -6.42 -16.72 -22.56
C GLY A 23 -5.06 -16.14 -22.16
N LYS A 24 -4.82 -15.84 -20.88
CA LYS A 24 -3.56 -15.25 -20.38
C LYS A 24 -2.92 -16.12 -19.30
N ARG A 25 -1.58 -16.15 -19.28
CA ARG A 25 -0.82 -16.83 -18.20
C ARG A 25 -0.80 -16.01 -16.90
N SER A 26 -0.82 -14.69 -17.02
CA SER A 26 -0.81 -13.75 -15.90
C SER A 26 -1.44 -12.42 -16.30
N VAL A 27 -2.00 -11.72 -15.32
CA VAL A 27 -2.60 -10.39 -15.49
C VAL A 27 -2.33 -9.54 -14.26
N GLU A 28 -1.94 -8.28 -14.45
CA GLU A 28 -1.92 -7.31 -13.35
C GLU A 28 -3.35 -6.83 -13.09
N LEU A 29 -3.79 -6.85 -11.84
CA LEU A 29 -5.16 -6.51 -11.45
C LEU A 29 -5.21 -5.09 -10.88
N VAL A 30 -4.41 -4.83 -9.85
CA VAL A 30 -4.48 -3.58 -9.09
C VAL A 30 -3.09 -3.09 -8.72
N LYS A 31 -2.88 -1.78 -8.78
CA LYS A 31 -1.71 -1.12 -8.17
C LYS A 31 -2.16 -0.42 -6.90
N ILE A 32 -1.44 -0.64 -5.81
CA ILE A 32 -1.72 -0.08 -4.50
C ILE A 32 -0.49 0.72 -4.07
N ALA A 33 -0.70 1.97 -3.70
CA ALA A 33 0.31 2.80 -3.08
C ALA A 33 -0.25 3.37 -1.79
N GLY A 34 0.60 3.49 -0.77
CA GLY A 34 0.15 4.11 0.46
C GLY A 34 1.23 4.19 1.52
N VAL A 35 0.84 4.82 2.61
CA VAL A 35 1.67 4.98 3.79
C VAL A 35 0.94 4.39 4.95
N THR A 36 1.62 3.50 5.66
CA THR A 36 1.10 2.86 6.85
C THR A 36 1.85 3.39 8.06
N THR A 37 1.13 3.60 9.14
CA THR A 37 1.68 4.03 10.44
C THR A 37 1.47 2.98 11.51
N LYS A 38 0.55 2.04 11.26
CA LYS A 38 0.21 0.98 12.21
C LYS A 38 -0.21 -0.29 11.48
N ALA A 39 0.25 -1.43 12.00
CA ALA A 39 -0.26 -2.74 11.64
C ALA A 39 -0.91 -3.37 12.88
N GLN A 40 -2.10 -3.94 12.73
CA GLN A 40 -2.81 -4.63 13.80
C GLN A 40 -3.25 -6.02 13.34
N PRO A 41 -2.96 -7.09 14.09
CA PRO A 41 -3.52 -8.40 13.79
C PRO A 41 -5.03 -8.39 13.99
N GLY A 42 -5.73 -9.18 13.18
CA GLY A 42 -7.15 -9.42 13.28
C GLY A 42 -7.49 -10.82 12.79
N GLN A 43 -8.71 -11.27 13.08
CA GLN A 43 -9.17 -12.59 12.69
C GLN A 43 -10.56 -12.50 12.05
N THR A 44 -10.77 -13.33 11.04
CA THR A 44 -12.09 -13.60 10.46
C THR A 44 -12.36 -15.11 10.49
N ASP A 45 -13.56 -15.51 10.11
CA ASP A 45 -13.91 -16.93 9.87
C ASP A 45 -13.02 -17.59 8.79
N LYS A 46 -12.31 -16.79 7.98
CA LYS A 46 -11.40 -17.25 6.92
C LYS A 46 -9.94 -17.30 7.35
N GLY A 47 -9.66 -17.01 8.63
CA GLY A 47 -8.31 -17.00 9.19
C GLY A 47 -7.85 -15.61 9.62
N GLU A 48 -6.61 -15.59 10.08
CA GLU A 48 -5.90 -14.40 10.55
C GLU A 48 -5.52 -13.50 9.38
N TYR A 49 -5.61 -12.20 9.63
CA TYR A 49 -5.20 -11.17 8.70
C TYR A 49 -4.48 -10.05 9.43
N LEU A 50 -3.63 -9.32 8.73
CA LEU A 50 -3.02 -8.12 9.26
C LEU A 50 -3.70 -6.87 8.67
N LYS A 51 -4.14 -5.99 9.56
CA LYS A 51 -4.79 -4.73 9.22
C LYS A 51 -3.77 -3.61 9.19
N LEU A 52 -3.51 -3.07 8.01
CA LEU A 52 -2.70 -1.88 7.84
C LEU A 52 -3.58 -0.63 7.98
N ILE A 53 -3.13 0.35 8.75
CA ILE A 53 -3.82 1.61 9.02
C ILE A 53 -2.91 2.75 8.58
N GLY A 54 -3.48 3.66 7.80
CA GLY A 54 -2.74 4.77 7.20
C GLY A 54 -3.53 5.38 6.05
N GLU A 55 -2.87 5.77 4.97
CA GLU A 55 -3.49 6.34 3.77
C GLU A 55 -3.15 5.48 2.57
N PHE A 56 -4.17 4.93 1.91
CA PHE A 56 -3.98 4.02 0.79
C PHE A 56 -4.81 4.45 -0.41
N ARG A 57 -4.18 4.39 -1.58
CA ARG A 57 -4.81 4.55 -2.89
C ARG A 57 -4.55 3.31 -3.73
N ALA A 58 -5.60 2.77 -4.32
CA ALA A 58 -5.51 1.68 -5.28
C ALA A 58 -6.11 2.08 -6.62
N VAL A 59 -5.57 1.52 -7.70
CA VAL A 59 -6.06 1.71 -9.06
C VAL A 59 -6.36 0.35 -9.65
N ASN A 60 -7.63 0.11 -9.97
CA ASN A 60 -8.06 -1.06 -10.72
C ASN A 60 -7.57 -0.89 -12.17
N LEU A 61 -6.70 -1.78 -12.65
CA LEU A 61 -6.12 -1.69 -13.99
C LEU A 61 -7.05 -2.18 -15.10
N ILE A 62 -8.16 -2.83 -14.75
CA ILE A 62 -9.18 -3.28 -15.70
C ILE A 62 -10.20 -2.17 -15.94
N SER A 63 -10.76 -1.58 -14.88
CA SER A 63 -11.79 -0.53 -14.99
C SER A 63 -11.22 0.89 -15.03
N GLY A 64 -9.98 1.10 -14.57
CA GLY A 64 -9.38 2.42 -14.39
C GLY A 64 -9.85 3.15 -13.12
N GLU A 65 -10.70 2.52 -12.31
CA GLU A 65 -11.25 3.14 -11.10
C GLU A 65 -10.21 3.30 -10.00
N VAL A 66 -10.28 4.44 -9.31
CA VAL A 66 -9.40 4.78 -8.19
C VAL A 66 -10.15 4.63 -6.88
N PHE A 67 -9.54 3.93 -5.94
CA PHE A 67 -10.09 3.61 -4.64
C PHE A 67 -9.21 4.15 -3.53
N GLU A 68 -9.83 4.76 -2.53
CA GLU A 68 -9.12 5.34 -1.38
C GLU A 68 -9.72 4.89 -0.07
N SER A 69 -8.85 4.63 0.91
CA SER A 69 -9.23 4.10 2.22
C SER A 69 -8.15 4.36 3.26
N GLY A 70 -8.58 4.54 4.51
CA GLY A 70 -7.66 4.62 5.66
C GLY A 70 -7.16 3.27 6.19
N VAL A 71 -7.70 2.18 5.64
CA VAL A 71 -7.39 0.80 6.04
C VAL A 71 -7.11 -0.03 4.80
N CYS A 72 -6.08 -0.86 4.83
CA CYS A 72 -5.74 -1.81 3.78
C CYS A 72 -5.57 -3.23 4.36
N LEU A 73 -6.21 -4.21 3.73
CA LEU A 73 -6.00 -5.63 4.01
C LEU A 73 -5.36 -6.27 2.78
N LEU A 74 -4.11 -6.72 2.96
CA LEU A 74 -3.31 -7.37 1.95
C LEU A 74 -3.12 -8.85 2.31
N PRO A 75 -2.68 -9.70 1.37
CA PRO A 75 -2.24 -11.05 1.69
C PRO A 75 -1.14 -11.04 2.78
N ASN A 76 -1.18 -12.00 3.70
CA ASN A 76 -0.36 -12.01 4.91
C ASN A 76 1.14 -11.82 4.63
N PHE A 77 1.69 -12.51 3.62
CA PHE A 77 3.11 -12.40 3.27
C PHE A 77 3.58 -10.98 2.91
N ILE A 78 2.68 -10.12 2.42
CA ILE A 78 2.98 -8.70 2.13
C ILE A 78 2.83 -7.86 3.38
N SER A 79 1.74 -8.05 4.10
CA SER A 79 1.48 -7.28 5.30
C SER A 79 2.53 -7.56 6.38
N ASP A 80 3.05 -8.78 6.47
CA ASP A 80 4.11 -9.16 7.41
C ASP A 80 5.44 -8.46 7.09
N ARG A 81 5.78 -8.30 5.80
CA ARG A 81 6.95 -7.52 5.38
C ARG A 81 6.81 -6.05 5.76
N ILE A 82 5.63 -5.47 5.54
CA ILE A 82 5.35 -4.07 5.86
C ILE A 82 5.35 -3.86 7.39
N ALA A 83 4.79 -4.79 8.16
CA ALA A 83 4.87 -4.75 9.62
C ALA A 83 6.30 -4.91 10.13
N GLY A 84 7.11 -5.75 9.49
CA GLY A 84 8.55 -5.83 9.77
C GLY A 84 9.24 -4.47 9.61
N ALA A 85 8.94 -3.73 8.54
CA ALA A 85 9.47 -2.40 8.31
C ALA A 85 8.97 -1.37 9.36
N LEU A 86 7.71 -1.48 9.79
CA LEU A 86 7.14 -0.61 10.84
C LEU A 86 7.80 -0.79 12.21
N ASN A 87 8.46 -1.92 12.47
CA ASN A 87 9.22 -2.09 13.72
C ASN A 87 10.49 -1.23 13.76
N VAL A 88 10.97 -0.77 12.61
CA VAL A 88 12.21 0.02 12.45
C VAL A 88 11.91 1.48 12.12
N SER A 89 10.67 1.80 11.76
CA SER A 89 10.26 3.15 11.33
C SER A 89 8.82 3.44 11.73
N GLU A 90 8.55 4.67 12.18
CA GLU A 90 7.20 5.08 12.63
C GLU A 90 6.18 5.12 11.48
N GLN A 91 6.65 5.29 10.25
CA GLN A 91 5.84 5.30 9.04
C GLN A 91 6.60 4.61 7.92
N VAL A 92 5.88 3.79 7.15
CA VAL A 92 6.41 3.05 6.02
C VAL A 92 5.60 3.37 4.78
N GLU A 93 6.29 3.81 3.74
CA GLU A 93 5.71 4.01 2.43
C GLU A 93 5.92 2.77 1.57
N PHE A 94 4.91 2.38 0.80
CA PHE A 94 5.04 1.27 -0.15
C PHE A 94 4.20 1.50 -1.39
N ALA A 95 4.64 0.90 -2.49
CA ALA A 95 3.84 0.72 -3.69
C ALA A 95 4.02 -0.69 -4.21
N LEU A 96 2.91 -1.34 -4.59
CA LEU A 96 2.90 -2.72 -5.06
C LEU A 96 1.85 -2.92 -6.14
N ALA A 97 2.14 -3.85 -7.05
CA ALA A 97 1.20 -4.36 -8.03
C ALA A 97 0.76 -5.76 -7.60
N ILE A 98 -0.55 -5.98 -7.50
CA ILE A 98 -1.12 -7.30 -7.31
C ILE A 98 -1.63 -7.79 -8.66
N GLY A 99 -1.14 -8.94 -9.08
CA GLY A 99 -1.62 -9.66 -10.24
C GLY A 99 -2.20 -11.02 -9.86
N ALA A 100 -2.74 -11.70 -10.86
CA ALA A 100 -3.08 -13.10 -10.77
C ALA A 100 -2.33 -13.88 -11.86
N LYS A 101 -1.95 -15.11 -11.55
CA LYS A 101 -1.31 -16.06 -12.46
C LYS A 101 -2.15 -17.33 -12.52
N ALA A 102 -2.41 -17.84 -13.71
CA ALA A 102 -3.12 -19.09 -13.89
C ALA A 102 -2.33 -20.25 -13.26
N ASN A 103 -2.97 -21.01 -12.38
CA ASN A 103 -2.40 -22.20 -11.76
C ASN A 103 -3.49 -23.29 -11.66
N PRO A 104 -3.48 -24.29 -12.56
CA PRO A 104 -4.46 -25.38 -12.54
C PRO A 104 -4.45 -26.23 -11.26
N GLY A 105 -3.35 -26.21 -10.51
CA GLY A 105 -3.22 -26.92 -9.23
C GLY A 105 -3.84 -26.19 -8.04
N SER A 106 -4.23 -24.92 -8.20
CA SER A 106 -4.93 -24.16 -7.15
C SER A 106 -6.42 -24.45 -7.19
N VAL A 107 -7.07 -24.49 -6.02
CA VAL A 107 -8.53 -24.70 -5.88
C VAL A 107 -9.33 -23.67 -6.69
N THR A 108 -8.81 -22.44 -6.83
CA THR A 108 -9.46 -21.37 -7.60
C THR A 108 -9.04 -21.35 -9.07
N GLY A 109 -8.03 -22.13 -9.48
CA GLY A 109 -7.43 -22.12 -10.81
C GLY A 109 -6.40 -20.99 -11.03
N TYR A 110 -6.10 -20.21 -9.99
CA TYR A 110 -5.12 -19.12 -10.05
C TYR A 110 -4.44 -18.89 -8.70
N GLU A 111 -3.30 -18.21 -8.75
CA GLU A 111 -2.57 -17.71 -7.59
C GLU A 111 -2.38 -16.20 -7.69
N PHE A 112 -2.44 -15.52 -6.55
CA PHE A 112 -2.11 -14.10 -6.50
C PHE A 112 -0.59 -13.93 -6.57
N THR A 113 -0.16 -12.97 -7.37
CA THR A 113 1.22 -12.52 -7.46
C THR A 113 1.30 -11.10 -6.93
N CYS A 114 2.40 -10.76 -6.26
CA CYS A 114 2.63 -9.41 -5.79
C CYS A 114 4.04 -8.98 -6.16
N THR A 115 4.13 -7.85 -6.84
CA THR A 115 5.38 -7.26 -7.29
C THR A 115 5.54 -5.90 -6.59
N PRO A 116 6.55 -5.70 -5.75
CA PRO A 116 6.84 -4.38 -5.18
C PRO A 116 7.25 -3.43 -6.32
N LEU A 117 6.59 -2.28 -6.41
CA LEU A 117 6.94 -1.20 -7.34
C LEU A 117 7.92 -0.22 -6.69
N VAL A 118 7.78 -0.04 -5.37
CA VAL A 118 8.71 0.71 -4.51
C VAL A 118 8.94 -0.16 -3.27
N GLU A 119 10.20 -0.39 -2.92
CA GLU A 119 10.54 -1.09 -1.69
C GLU A 119 10.02 -0.31 -0.49
N ALA A 120 9.56 -1.03 0.53
CA ALA A 120 9.07 -0.42 1.75
C ALA A 120 10.20 0.38 2.41
N GLN A 121 10.09 1.71 2.41
CA GLN A 121 11.10 2.61 2.96
C GLN A 121 10.51 3.45 4.11
N PRO A 122 11.36 3.87 5.06
CA PRO A 122 10.97 4.87 6.04
C PRO A 122 10.43 6.12 5.34
N SER A 123 9.33 6.66 5.85
CA SER A 123 8.73 7.86 5.28
C SER A 123 9.52 9.11 5.66
N ASP A 124 10.11 9.78 4.67
CA ASP A 124 10.72 11.11 4.80
C ASP A 124 9.73 12.25 4.50
N ARG A 125 8.41 11.99 4.54
CA ARG A 125 7.36 12.97 4.20
C ARG A 125 7.51 14.31 4.93
N MET A 126 7.98 14.29 6.17
CA MET A 126 8.19 15.53 6.93
C MET A 126 9.29 16.38 6.30
N ALA A 127 10.40 15.78 5.86
CA ALA A 127 11.47 16.52 5.17
C ALA A 127 10.96 17.12 3.84
N GLY A 128 10.21 16.34 3.06
CA GLY A 128 9.59 16.82 1.81
C GLY A 128 8.54 17.93 2.04
N LEU A 129 7.75 17.84 3.11
CA LEU A 129 6.78 18.88 3.51
C LEU A 129 7.48 20.16 4.00
N LEU A 130 8.54 20.04 4.80
CA LEU A 130 9.32 21.19 5.27
C LEU A 130 10.01 21.91 4.10
N GLU A 131 10.48 21.16 3.10
CA GLU A 131 11.02 21.72 1.85
C GLU A 131 9.93 22.40 1.02
N ALA A 132 8.80 21.72 0.78
CA ALA A 132 7.68 22.25 0.00
C ALA A 132 7.03 23.49 0.63
N CYS A 133 7.03 23.58 1.97
CA CYS A 133 6.52 24.72 2.73
C CYS A 133 7.58 25.81 2.99
N GLY A 134 8.80 25.66 2.47
CA GLY A 134 9.88 26.65 2.63
C GLY A 134 10.40 26.79 4.06
N MET A 135 10.15 25.83 4.93
CA MET A 135 10.56 25.85 6.34
C MET A 135 12.02 25.39 6.56
N ASN A 136 12.73 25.03 5.48
CA ASN A 136 14.17 24.75 5.49
C ASN A 136 15.04 26.04 5.37
N GLY A 137 14.43 27.22 5.43
CA GLY A 137 15.17 28.48 5.51
C GLY A 137 15.89 28.59 6.85
N LEU A 138 17.23 28.66 6.80
CA LEU A 138 18.07 29.08 7.92
C LEU A 138 17.36 30.20 8.70
N LEU A 139 17.10 29.97 9.98
CA LEU A 139 17.06 31.06 10.94
C LEU A 139 18.46 31.68 10.91
N ALA A 140 18.68 32.62 9.99
CA ALA A 140 19.71 33.62 10.11
C ALA A 140 19.34 34.44 11.36
N LEU A 141 19.70 33.89 12.52
CA LEU A 141 19.81 34.63 13.76
C LEU A 141 20.96 35.60 13.54
N ASP A 142 20.64 36.74 12.93
CA ASP A 142 21.53 37.89 12.90
C ASP A 142 21.58 38.42 14.34
N HIS A 143 22.48 37.85 15.12
CA HIS A 143 22.94 38.42 16.38
C HIS A 143 23.74 39.69 16.06
N ALA A 144 23.05 40.76 15.66
CA ALA A 144 23.56 42.11 15.82
C ALA A 144 23.24 42.59 17.24
N LYS A 145 23.90 41.98 18.24
CA LYS A 145 23.96 42.55 19.59
C LYS A 145 25.24 43.37 19.72
N LYS A 146 25.02 44.68 19.96
CA LYS A 146 25.77 45.63 20.82
C LYS A 146 26.75 46.66 20.22
N ALA A 147 26.50 47.88 20.71
CA ALA A 147 27.40 48.96 21.13
C ALA A 147 27.98 49.83 20.00
N ALA A 148 28.00 51.16 20.07
CA ALA A 148 27.96 52.09 21.20
C ALA A 148 27.23 53.40 20.83
#